data_AF-A0ABD6FB51-F1
#
_entry.id   AF-A0ABD6FB51-F1
#
_cell.length_a   1.000
_cell.length_b   1.000
_cell.length_c   1.000
_cell.angle_alpha   90.00
_cell.angle_beta   90.00
_cell.angle_gamma   90.00
#
_symmetry.space_group_name_H-M   'P 1'
#
loop_
_entity.id
_entity.type
_entity.pdbx_description
1 polymer ?
#
loop_
_entity_poly.entity_id
_entity_poly.type
_entity_poly.pdbx_seq_one_letter_code
_entity_poly.pdbx_strand_id
1 'polypeptide(L)'
;MLSFEDELTTGLMPAGGVPGLQGIVSAGVQPVPSVPADKPQYRRIRVEDKRVINGQTDVNQLVPFKYKWAWEKYLAACANHWMPQEINMSRDIALWKDPNGLTEDERRIVKRNL
;
A
#
# COMPACT_ATOMS: atom_id res chain seq x y z
N MET A 1 15.00 12.57 4.67
CA MET A 1 14.06 13.16 3.70
C MET A 1 14.71 12.96 2.34
N LEU A 2 14.29 11.93 1.61
CA LEU A 2 14.98 11.53 0.38
C LEU A 2 14.56 12.47 -0.75
N SER A 3 15.46 13.36 -1.13
CA SER A 3 15.33 14.28 -2.26
C SER A 3 15.76 13.54 -3.53
N PHE A 4 14.85 13.38 -4.48
CA PHE A 4 15.02 12.56 -5.69
C PHE A 4 15.13 13.40 -6.96
N GLU A 5 16.03 14.37 -7.01
CA GLU A 5 16.29 15.15 -8.21
C GLU A 5 17.81 15.31 -8.40
N ASP A 6 18.45 14.33 -9.04
CA ASP A 6 19.61 14.51 -9.94
C ASP A 6 20.14 13.15 -10.40
N GLU A 7 19.88 12.81 -11.66
CA GLU A 7 20.74 12.08 -12.62
C GLU A 7 19.88 11.39 -13.70
N LEU A 8 19.53 12.15 -14.73
CA LEU A 8 19.20 11.61 -16.04
C LEU A 8 20.25 12.11 -17.03
N THR A 9 21.44 11.50 -16.97
CA THR A 9 22.47 11.68 -17.98
C THR A 9 22.32 10.60 -19.05
N THR A 10 21.88 11.06 -20.21
CA THR A 10 21.83 10.38 -21.50
C THR A 10 23.13 9.63 -21.82
N GLY A 11 23.05 8.32 -22.01
CA GLY A 11 24.13 7.48 -22.53
C GLY A 11 23.69 6.73 -23.78
N LEU A 12 24.10 7.23 -24.95
CA LEU A 12 24.11 6.51 -26.23
C LEU A 12 25.20 5.43 -26.23
N MET A 13 24.96 4.30 -26.91
CA MET A 13 25.86 3.45 -27.74
C MET A 13 25.36 1.97 -27.74
N PRO A 14 25.78 1.08 -28.67
CA PRO A 14 25.54 1.11 -30.12
C PRO A 14 24.99 -0.24 -30.65
N ALA A 15 24.62 -0.27 -31.93
CA ALA A 15 24.13 -1.44 -32.66
C ALA A 15 25.20 -2.54 -32.82
N GLY A 16 24.81 -3.80 -32.59
CA GLY A 16 25.61 -4.99 -32.87
C GLY A 16 24.71 -6.13 -33.34
N GLY A 17 24.95 -6.62 -34.56
CA GLY A 17 24.09 -7.57 -35.26
C GLY A 17 24.32 -9.04 -34.91
N VAL A 18 23.32 -9.87 -35.25
CA VAL A 18 23.44 -11.32 -35.38
C VAL A 18 22.58 -11.77 -36.58
N PRO A 19 23.16 -12.46 -37.57
CA PRO A 19 22.43 -12.98 -38.73
C PRO A 19 22.00 -14.43 -38.53
N GLY A 20 20.83 -14.79 -39.07
CA GLY A 20 20.52 -16.15 -39.48
C GLY A 20 19.47 -16.88 -38.65
N LEU A 21 18.30 -17.09 -39.24
CA LEU A 21 17.75 -18.42 -39.57
C LEU A 21 16.39 -18.26 -40.23
N GLN A 22 16.33 -18.65 -41.50
CA GLN A 22 15.13 -18.73 -42.33
C GLN A 22 14.27 -19.92 -41.91
N GLY A 23 12.96 -19.67 -41.84
CA GLY A 23 11.94 -20.59 -42.34
C GLY A 23 11.35 -21.60 -41.36
N ILE A 24 10.17 -21.28 -40.80
CA ILE A 24 9.14 -22.27 -40.51
C ILE A 24 7.78 -21.71 -40.94
N VAL A 25 7.01 -22.62 -41.53
CA VAL A 25 5.78 -22.51 -42.33
C VAL A 25 4.59 -21.78 -41.72
N SER A 26 3.79 -21.21 -42.63
CA SER A 26 2.46 -20.65 -42.42
C SER A 26 1.45 -21.72 -41.99
N ALA A 27 0.79 -21.50 -40.85
CA ALA A 27 -0.49 -22.12 -40.51
C ALA A 27 -1.42 -21.01 -40.01
N GLY A 28 -2.49 -20.75 -40.76
CA GLY A 28 -3.42 -19.66 -40.54
C GLY A 28 -4.11 -19.73 -39.18
N VAL A 29 -3.78 -18.78 -38.31
CA VAL A 29 -4.59 -18.42 -37.14
C VAL A 29 -5.54 -17.32 -37.61
N GLN A 30 -6.84 -17.63 -37.65
CA GLN A 30 -7.85 -16.59 -37.83
C GLN A 30 -7.80 -15.65 -36.62
N PRO A 31 -7.81 -14.31 -36.80
CA PRO A 31 -7.86 -13.40 -35.68
C PRO A 31 -9.25 -13.51 -35.04
N VAL A 32 -9.30 -14.04 -33.82
CA VAL A 32 -10.40 -13.77 -32.90
C VAL A 32 -10.63 -12.25 -32.86
N PRO A 33 -11.87 -11.76 -32.92
CA PRO A 33 -12.13 -10.34 -32.82
C PRO A 33 -11.59 -9.85 -31.48
N SER A 34 -10.55 -9.03 -31.53
CA SER A 34 -10.05 -8.33 -30.37
C SER A 34 -11.18 -7.41 -29.91
N VAL A 35 -11.86 -7.82 -28.83
CA VAL A 35 -12.46 -6.83 -27.92
C VAL A 35 -11.38 -5.79 -27.72
N PRO A 36 -11.60 -4.50 -28.06
CA PRO A 36 -10.62 -3.48 -27.72
C PRO A 36 -10.49 -3.55 -26.20
N ALA A 37 -9.39 -4.14 -25.75
CA ALA A 37 -8.91 -3.95 -24.41
C ALA A 37 -8.63 -2.45 -24.36
N ASP A 38 -9.59 -1.70 -23.84
CA ASP A 38 -9.38 -0.34 -23.39
C ASP A 38 -8.36 -0.46 -22.25
N LYS A 39 -7.09 -0.54 -22.64
CA LYS A 39 -5.96 -0.60 -21.72
C LYS A 39 -6.17 0.62 -20.84
N PRO A 40 -6.26 0.48 -19.50
CA PRO A 40 -6.36 1.65 -18.65
C PRO A 40 -5.15 2.51 -18.98
N GLN A 41 -5.39 3.63 -19.68
CA GLN A 41 -4.32 4.53 -20.01
C GLN A 41 -3.82 5.06 -18.68
N TYR A 42 -2.58 4.73 -18.33
CA TYR A 42 -1.87 5.26 -17.17
C TYR A 42 -1.65 6.77 -17.39
N ARG A 43 -2.73 7.52 -17.24
CA ARG A 43 -2.74 8.97 -17.32
C ARG A 43 -2.42 9.51 -15.94
N ARG A 44 -1.57 10.54 -15.88
CA ARG A 44 -1.33 11.28 -14.65
C ARG A 44 -2.65 11.82 -14.09
N ILE A 45 -2.86 11.61 -12.80
CA ILE A 45 -4.08 12.00 -12.11
C ILE A 45 -4.03 13.49 -11.75
N ARG A 46 -5.16 14.18 -11.95
CA ARG A 46 -5.37 15.55 -11.52
C ARG A 46 -5.87 15.59 -10.08
N VAL A 47 -5.37 16.52 -9.26
CA VAL A 47 -5.71 16.59 -7.82
C VAL A 47 -7.20 16.85 -7.63
N GLU A 48 -7.76 17.76 -8.42
CA GLU A 48 -9.13 18.22 -8.36
C GLU A 48 -10.16 17.10 -8.55
N ASP A 49 -9.83 16.05 -9.30
CA ASP A 49 -10.74 14.94 -9.61
C ASP A 49 -10.84 13.90 -8.49
N LYS A 50 -9.84 13.83 -7.58
CA LYS A 50 -9.86 12.87 -6.46
C LYS A 50 -11.05 13.13 -5.53
N ARG A 51 -11.75 12.07 -5.11
CA ARG A 51 -12.86 12.12 -4.14
C ARG A 51 -12.66 11.02 -3.09
N VAL A 52 -13.13 11.24 -1.87
CA VAL A 52 -13.12 10.21 -0.80
C VAL A 52 -14.06 9.06 -1.12
N ILE A 53 -15.23 9.37 -1.70
CA ILE A 53 -16.27 8.40 -2.06
C ILE A 53 -16.65 8.64 -3.54
N ASN A 54 -16.91 7.56 -4.29
CA ASN A 54 -17.37 7.58 -5.68
C ASN A 54 -16.47 8.39 -6.65
N GLY A 55 -15.15 8.40 -6.44
CA GLY A 55 -14.20 9.00 -7.38
C GLY A 55 -13.95 8.11 -8.60
N GLN A 56 -13.76 8.74 -9.77
CA GLN A 56 -13.48 8.05 -11.04
C GLN A 56 -11.99 8.04 -11.42
N THR A 57 -11.13 8.59 -10.55
CA THR A 57 -9.67 8.64 -10.74
C THR A 57 -9.03 7.31 -10.36
N ASP A 58 -7.93 6.94 -11.03
CA ASP A 58 -7.13 5.76 -10.68
C ASP A 58 -6.67 5.80 -9.21
N VAL A 59 -6.94 4.74 -8.46
CA VAL A 59 -6.65 4.66 -7.01
C VAL A 59 -5.26 4.12 -6.70
N ASN A 60 -4.59 3.52 -7.69
CA ASN A 60 -3.28 2.88 -7.49
C ASN A 60 -2.13 3.89 -7.48
N GLN A 61 -2.36 5.14 -7.93
CA GLN A 61 -1.36 6.20 -7.88
C GLN A 61 -1.54 7.08 -6.64
N LEU A 62 -0.61 6.96 -5.70
CA LEU A 62 -0.63 7.71 -4.45
C LEU A 62 -0.59 9.23 -4.68
N VAL A 63 0.31 9.68 -5.55
CA VAL A 63 0.47 11.10 -5.89
C VAL A 63 -0.47 11.50 -7.04
N PRO A 64 -0.90 12.78 -7.11
CA PRO A 64 -0.68 13.84 -6.14
C PRO A 64 -1.67 13.78 -4.94
N PHE A 65 -1.24 14.25 -3.77
CA PHE A 65 -2.06 14.23 -2.54
C PHE A 65 -3.10 15.37 -2.50
N LYS A 66 -4.39 15.03 -2.51
CA LYS A 66 -5.49 15.99 -2.27
C LYS A 66 -5.79 16.18 -0.78
N TYR A 67 -5.89 15.09 -0.03
CA TYR A 67 -6.30 15.10 1.38
C TYR A 67 -5.07 15.01 2.29
N LYS A 68 -4.44 16.17 2.54
CA LYS A 68 -3.20 16.25 3.36
C LYS A 68 -3.39 15.76 4.79
N TRP A 69 -4.55 16.04 5.39
CA TRP A 69 -4.91 15.53 6.72
C TRP A 69 -4.83 14.01 6.81
N ALA A 70 -5.21 13.27 5.76
CA ALA A 70 -5.19 11.82 5.76
C ALA A 70 -3.75 11.29 5.74
N TRP A 71 -2.88 11.97 4.98
CA TRP A 71 -1.45 11.67 4.95
C TRP A 71 -0.77 11.97 6.29
N GLU A 72 -1.10 13.09 6.93
CA GLU A 72 -0.60 13.42 8.27
C GLU A 72 -1.04 12.39 9.31
N LYS A 73 -2.28 11.90 9.24
CA LYS A 73 -2.77 10.82 10.11
C LYS A 73 -2.05 9.49 9.86
N TYR A 74 -1.74 9.16 8.60
CA TYR A 74 -0.93 8.00 8.27
C TYR A 74 0.47 8.09 8.89
N LEU A 75 1.16 9.23 8.74
CA LEU A 75 2.48 9.43 9.33
C LEU A 75 2.45 9.37 10.87
N ALA A 76 1.42 9.96 11.48
CA ALA A 76 1.23 9.89 12.93
C ALA A 76 1.00 8.45 13.40
N ALA A 77 0.27 7.62 12.65
CA ALA A 77 0.09 6.21 12.97
C ALA A 77 1.41 5.43 12.84
N CYS A 78 2.20 5.66 11.78
CA CYS A 78 3.53 5.06 11.62
C CYS A 78 4.47 5.42 12.77
N ALA A 79 4.42 6.66 13.27
CA ALA A 79 5.22 7.11 14.40
C ALA A 79 4.79 6.50 15.75
N ASN A 80 3.55 6.02 15.85
CA ASN A 80 2.98 5.44 17.06
C ASN A 80 2.91 3.90 17.00
N HIS A 81 3.82 3.26 16.25
CA HIS A 81 3.90 1.80 16.20
C HIS A 81 4.33 1.22 17.56
N TRP A 82 3.59 0.23 18.06
CA TRP A 82 3.91 -0.55 19.25
C TRP A 82 3.37 -1.97 19.12
N MET A 83 3.95 -2.91 19.87
CA MET A 83 3.51 -4.30 19.93
C MET A 83 3.01 -4.66 21.33
N PRO A 84 1.88 -5.37 21.49
CA PRO A 84 1.36 -5.74 22.81
C PRO A 84 2.35 -6.48 23.72
N GLN A 85 3.24 -7.28 23.13
CA GLN A 85 4.26 -8.05 23.82
C GLN A 85 5.36 -7.18 24.44
N GLU A 86 5.44 -5.89 24.07
CA GLU A 86 6.40 -4.93 24.64
C GLU A 86 5.99 -4.49 26.07
N ILE A 87 4.73 -4.71 26.46
CA ILE A 87 4.22 -4.37 27.79
C ILE A 87 4.31 -5.58 28.72
N ASN A 88 5.06 -5.45 29.82
CA ASN A 88 5.19 -6.53 30.80
C ASN A 88 3.91 -6.71 31.63
N MET A 89 3.36 -7.92 31.62
CA MET A 89 2.11 -8.27 32.33
C MET A 89 2.32 -9.03 33.65
N SER A 90 3.56 -9.23 34.13
CA SER A 90 3.82 -10.11 35.28
C SER A 90 3.14 -9.64 36.56
N ARG A 91 3.06 -8.32 36.79
CA ARG A 91 2.40 -7.73 37.97
C ARG A 91 0.89 -7.86 37.88
N ASP A 92 0.32 -7.54 36.72
CA ASP A 92 -1.11 -7.65 36.44
C ASP A 92 -1.59 -9.09 36.56
N ILE A 93 -0.80 -10.07 36.10
CA ILE A 93 -1.10 -11.51 36.27
C ILE A 93 -1.10 -11.90 37.75
N ALA A 94 -0.13 -11.44 38.53
CA ALA A 94 -0.08 -11.72 39.97
C ALA A 94 -1.29 -11.10 40.70
N LEU A 95 -1.60 -9.83 40.41
CA LEU A 95 -2.75 -9.11 40.96
C LEU A 95 -4.07 -9.79 40.62
N TRP A 96 -4.23 -10.23 39.36
CA TRP A 96 -5.47 -10.87 38.91
C TRP A 96 -5.74 -12.21 39.60
N LYS A 97 -4.66 -12.97 39.88
CA LYS A 97 -4.70 -14.29 40.53
C LYS A 97 -4.87 -14.21 42.05
N ASP A 98 -4.46 -13.12 42.68
CA ASP A 98 -4.64 -12.91 44.13
C ASP A 98 -6.15 -12.76 44.45
N PRO A 99 -6.73 -13.62 45.30
CA PRO A 99 -8.13 -13.49 45.74
C PRO A 99 -8.44 -12.17 46.44
N ASN A 100 -7.44 -11.55 47.09
CA ASN A 100 -7.57 -10.26 47.78
C ASN A 100 -7.00 -9.08 46.97
N GLY A 101 -6.52 -9.33 45.74
CA GLY A 101 -5.84 -8.33 44.93
C GLY A 101 -6.78 -7.28 44.34
N LEU A 102 -8.03 -7.64 44.05
CA LEU A 102 -9.05 -6.74 43.52
C LEU A 102 -10.38 -7.01 44.23
N THR A 103 -11.13 -5.95 44.49
CA THR A 103 -12.53 -6.06 44.90
C THR A 103 -13.39 -6.64 43.78
N GLU A 104 -14.55 -7.17 44.14
CA GLU A 104 -15.48 -7.72 43.15
C GLU A 104 -15.97 -6.66 42.14
N ASP A 105 -16.17 -5.43 42.59
CA ASP A 105 -16.60 -4.34 41.72
C ASP A 105 -15.50 -3.93 40.73
N GLU A 106 -14.24 -3.84 41.16
CA GLU A 106 -13.10 -3.60 40.27
C GLU A 106 -12.94 -4.72 39.23
N ARG A 107 -13.05 -5.98 39.68
CA ARG A 107 -12.96 -7.15 38.81
C ARG A 107 -14.11 -7.17 37.79
N ARG A 108 -15.32 -6.75 38.17
CA ARG A 108 -16.47 -6.65 37.27
C ARG A 108 -16.27 -5.60 36.18
N ILE A 109 -15.66 -4.46 36.49
CA ILE A 109 -15.37 -3.41 35.51
C ILE A 109 -14.40 -3.93 34.44
N VAL A 110 -13.30 -4.57 34.85
CA VAL A 110 -12.29 -5.12 33.92
C VAL A 110 -12.93 -6.16 32.98
N LYS A 111 -13.73 -7.09 33.50
CA LYS A 111 -14.42 -8.13 32.69
C LYS A 111 -15.48 -7.60 31.73
N ARG A 112 -15.98 -6.38 31.93
CA ARG A 112 -16.98 -5.77 31.05
C ARG A 112 -16.35 -4.91 29.96
N ASN A 113 -15.12 -4.45 30.18
CA ASN A 113 -14.36 -3.68 29.19
C ASN A 113 -13.63 -4.58 28.18
N LEU A 114 -13.07 -5.69 28.68
CA LEU A 114 -12.43 -6.74 27.87
C LEU A 114 -13.47 -7.69 27.27
#